data_AF-A0A420EHL7-F1
#
_entry.id   AF-A0A420EHL7-F1
#
_cell.length_a   1.000
_cell.length_b   1.000
_cell.length_c   1.000
_cell.angle_alpha   90.00
_cell.angle_beta   90.00
_cell.angle_gamma   90.00
#
_symmetry.space_group_name_H-M   'P 1'
#
loop_
_entity.id
_entity.type
_entity.pdbx_description
1 polymer ?
#
loop_
_entity_poly.entity_id
_entity_poly.type
_entity_poly.pdbx_seq_one_letter_code
_entity_poly.pdbx_strand_id
1 'polypeptide(L)'
;MITRIEAYKYRCFNTLDLALEQQHVFAGSNGSGKTTLLDIPALFSDLLNVTDINDAFFKATNGRKRARAENAIEIVHQLRGDYFMLAVEIKLPESIVDELMRDPSPTWLKKFEIKELRPDTARYELSIRIKGGSLEVSEEHLTLFPDNSYRVDHGSGLIGVNEYPSKWPWFKVISRSWGEKVQYCQEFQTKKSTILEFGLRDNQLALAALPADHDLYPAALWVQGFLLQGAHCYEPQWSAMRLAASPRDKECFKSDGSSLPWQVYDLQEKDPEGLEEWLEIVQMALPSISKIEGKKRSDDSYCYLEVTYSNGMKVPSSGLSHGTLHILALTIIPYLQSAPQIITLEEPENGIHPKAIDAVLEALKLSSNTQIWLSTHSPVVLANTVLEQIISMRFNKDGATEVLKGNEHPRLKEWKGEVDLGSLFAAGVLE
;
A
#
# COMPACT_ATOMS: atom_id res chain seq x y z
N MET A 1 -4.02 -7.74 -2.51
CA MET A 1 -2.91 -7.33 -1.60
C MET A 1 -1.61 -7.27 -2.37
N ILE A 2 -0.67 -6.41 -1.96
CA ILE A 2 0.71 -6.44 -2.45
C ILE A 2 1.45 -7.58 -1.74
N THR A 3 2.08 -8.48 -2.49
CA THR A 3 2.83 -9.64 -1.96
C THR A 3 4.34 -9.44 -2.02
N ARG A 4 4.82 -8.48 -2.81
CA ARG A 4 6.24 -8.16 -2.91
C ARG A 4 6.46 -6.72 -3.39
N ILE A 5 7.51 -6.09 -2.88
CA ILE A 5 8.07 -4.84 -3.42
C ILE A 5 9.55 -5.04 -3.70
N GLU A 6 9.98 -4.55 -4.86
CA GLU A 6 11.39 -4.39 -5.18
C GLU A 6 11.69 -2.95 -5.59
N ALA A 7 12.88 -2.48 -5.20
CA ALA A 7 13.40 -1.19 -5.65
C ALA A 7 14.90 -1.29 -5.86
N TYR A 8 15.38 -0.79 -6.99
CA TYR A 8 16.81 -0.82 -7.33
C TYR A 8 17.29 0.59 -7.62
N LYS A 9 18.41 0.96 -6.99
CA LYS A 9 19.01 2.31 -7.06
C LYS A 9 18.00 3.43 -6.76
N TYR A 10 17.07 3.19 -5.85
CA TYR A 10 16.00 4.13 -5.49
C TYR A 10 16.26 4.71 -4.09
N ARG A 11 16.60 6.00 -4.02
CA ARG A 11 16.83 6.77 -2.80
C ARG A 11 17.79 6.09 -1.83
N CYS A 12 17.31 5.59 -0.70
CA CYS A 12 18.12 4.90 0.31
C CYS A 12 18.46 3.44 -0.07
N PHE A 13 17.77 2.86 -1.06
CA PHE A 13 17.92 1.47 -1.45
C PHE A 13 18.86 1.33 -2.65
N ASN A 14 19.99 0.65 -2.46
CA ASN A 14 20.74 0.10 -3.59
C ASN A 14 19.96 -1.05 -4.22
N THR A 15 19.53 -2.00 -3.38
CA THR A 15 18.61 -3.08 -3.70
C THR A 15 17.66 -3.26 -2.51
N LEU A 16 16.37 -3.26 -2.80
CA LEU A 16 15.28 -3.66 -1.90
C LEU A 16 14.59 -4.84 -2.55
N ASP A 17 14.42 -5.91 -1.80
CA ASP A 17 13.65 -7.07 -2.20
C ASP A 17 12.87 -7.60 -0.98
N LEU A 18 11.57 -7.34 -0.95
CA LEU A 18 10.78 -7.55 0.26
C LEU A 18 9.46 -8.27 -0.06
N ALA A 19 9.34 -9.50 0.43
CA ALA A 19 8.08 -10.24 0.47
C ALA A 19 7.18 -9.71 1.60
N LEU A 20 5.89 -9.53 1.30
CA LEU A 20 4.93 -8.87 2.15
C LEU A 20 3.70 -9.76 2.40
N GLU A 21 3.13 -9.60 3.59
CA GLU A 21 1.95 -10.28 4.10
C GLU A 21 0.90 -9.23 4.48
N GLN A 22 -0.17 -9.66 5.15
CA GLN A 22 -1.29 -8.79 5.51
C GLN A 22 -0.87 -7.60 6.39
N GLN A 23 0.09 -7.81 7.30
CA GLN A 23 0.51 -6.78 8.26
C GLN A 23 2.02 -6.78 8.47
N HIS A 24 2.61 -5.58 8.46
CA HIS A 24 4.02 -5.40 8.74
C HIS A 24 4.32 -4.16 9.58
N VAL A 25 5.32 -4.32 10.45
CA VAL A 25 5.85 -3.27 11.32
C VAL A 25 7.29 -2.99 10.94
N PHE A 26 7.53 -1.83 10.34
CA PHE A 26 8.85 -1.36 9.93
C PHE A 26 9.53 -0.65 11.10
N ALA A 27 10.60 -1.24 11.61
CA ALA A 27 11.35 -0.72 12.74
C ALA A 27 12.83 -0.53 12.40
N GLY A 28 13.43 0.52 12.94
CA GLY A 28 14.84 0.81 12.72
C GLY A 28 15.17 2.28 12.94
N SER A 29 16.44 2.64 12.82
CA SER A 29 16.95 3.97 13.16
C SER A 29 16.38 5.10 12.30
N ASN A 30 16.52 6.35 12.78
CA ASN A 30 16.07 7.53 12.03
C ASN A 30 16.83 7.63 10.70
N GLY A 31 16.10 7.91 9.62
CA GLY A 31 16.69 8.01 8.28
C GLY A 31 16.97 6.67 7.60
N SER A 32 16.65 5.53 8.23
CA SER A 32 16.88 4.20 7.63
C SER A 32 16.02 3.90 6.40
N GLY A 33 15.09 4.77 6.02
CA GLY A 33 14.30 4.65 4.78
C GLY A 33 12.85 4.18 4.97
N LYS A 34 12.36 4.03 6.22
CA LYS A 34 10.98 3.60 6.53
C LYS A 34 9.91 4.39 5.77
N THR A 35 9.94 5.72 5.85
CA THR A 35 9.02 6.60 5.11
C THR A 35 9.12 6.39 3.60
N THR A 36 10.33 6.17 3.07
CA THR A 36 10.51 5.92 1.62
C THR A 36 9.88 4.60 1.20
N LEU A 37 9.93 3.57 2.04
CA LEU A 37 9.31 2.28 1.76
C LEU A 37 7.78 2.35 1.85
N LEU A 38 7.25 2.99 2.90
CA LEU A 38 5.81 3.22 3.07
C LEU A 38 5.20 4.06 1.93
N ASP A 39 6.01 4.92 1.30
CA ASP A 39 5.60 5.78 0.20
C ASP A 39 5.39 5.05 -1.15
N ILE A 40 6.02 3.89 -1.35
CA ILE A 40 6.05 3.19 -2.65
C ILE A 40 4.64 2.90 -3.20
N PRO A 41 3.69 2.35 -2.42
CA PRO A 41 2.32 2.13 -2.93
C PRO A 41 1.65 3.42 -3.42
N ALA A 42 1.80 4.52 -2.68
CA ALA A 42 1.25 5.81 -3.08
C ALA A 42 1.97 6.41 -4.30
N LEU A 43 3.25 6.08 -4.52
CA LEU A 43 3.97 6.47 -5.72
C LEU A 43 3.40 5.84 -6.98
N PHE A 44 3.02 4.56 -6.94
CA PHE A 44 2.35 3.94 -8.08
C PHE A 44 1.02 4.61 -8.40
N SER A 45 0.21 4.95 -7.39
CA SER A 45 -1.02 5.72 -7.59
C SER A 45 -0.75 7.08 -8.23
N ASP A 46 0.23 7.84 -7.72
CA ASP A 46 0.58 9.15 -8.25
C ASP A 46 1.06 9.07 -9.70
N LEU A 47 1.90 8.08 -10.02
CA LEU A 47 2.41 7.85 -11.38
C LEU A 47 1.30 7.53 -12.38
N LEU A 48 0.29 6.75 -11.97
CA LEU A 48 -0.83 6.39 -12.85
C LEU A 48 -1.86 7.53 -13.01
N ASN A 49 -1.93 8.45 -12.05
CA ASN A 49 -2.86 9.58 -12.07
C ASN A 49 -2.34 10.80 -12.87
N VAL A 50 -1.04 10.90 -13.12
CA VAL A 50 -0.44 12.01 -13.86
C VAL A 50 -0.26 11.68 -15.34
N THR A 51 -0.34 12.70 -16.19
CA THR A 51 -0.04 12.56 -17.62
C THR A 51 1.45 12.60 -17.93
N ASP A 52 2.26 13.13 -17.01
CA ASP A 52 3.71 13.18 -17.08
C ASP A 52 4.28 12.65 -15.76
N ILE A 53 5.02 11.54 -15.79
CA ILE A 53 5.59 10.91 -14.59
C ILE A 53 6.45 11.86 -13.75
N ASN A 54 7.01 12.92 -14.34
CA ASN A 54 7.78 13.93 -13.62
C ASN A 54 6.92 14.64 -12.55
N ASP A 55 5.62 14.81 -12.80
CA ASP A 55 4.71 15.46 -11.86
C ASP A 55 4.51 14.63 -10.59
N ALA A 56 4.54 13.30 -10.68
CA ALA A 56 4.47 12.42 -9.51
C ALA A 56 5.70 12.57 -8.59
N PHE A 57 6.83 13.07 -9.08
CA PHE A 57 8.03 13.27 -8.28
C PHE A 57 8.26 14.72 -7.88
N PHE A 58 8.05 15.67 -8.79
CA PHE A 58 8.48 17.07 -8.64
C PHE A 58 7.34 18.04 -8.34
N LYS A 59 6.08 17.56 -8.26
CA LYS A 59 4.93 18.34 -7.82
C LYS A 59 4.26 17.71 -6.63
N ALA A 60 3.52 18.52 -5.88
CA ALA A 60 2.61 18.05 -4.87
C ALA A 60 1.34 17.49 -5.55
N THR A 61 1.22 16.17 -5.60
CA THR A 61 0.08 15.44 -6.18
C THR A 61 -0.76 14.76 -5.10
N ASN A 62 -2.03 14.47 -5.40
CA ASN A 62 -2.95 13.66 -4.56
C ASN A 62 -2.96 14.04 -3.06
N GLY A 63 -3.03 15.33 -2.76
CA GLY A 63 -3.17 15.82 -1.39
C GLY A 63 -1.85 15.92 -0.59
N ARG A 64 -0.70 15.56 -1.19
CA ARG A 64 0.61 15.81 -0.58
C ARG A 64 0.83 17.31 -0.39
N LYS A 65 1.45 17.69 0.72
CA LYS A 65 1.84 19.10 0.98
C LYS A 65 3.12 19.51 0.23
N ARG A 66 3.94 18.54 -0.21
CA ARG A 66 5.23 18.76 -0.86
C ARG A 66 5.49 17.74 -1.97
N ALA A 67 6.36 18.12 -2.92
CA ALA A 67 6.93 17.21 -3.90
C ALA A 67 7.80 16.13 -3.21
N ARG A 68 8.01 15.00 -3.90
CA ARG A 68 8.89 13.93 -3.41
C ARG A 68 10.36 14.33 -3.50
N ALA A 69 10.75 15.02 -4.56
CA ALA A 69 12.11 15.46 -4.83
C ALA A 69 12.12 16.83 -5.51
N GLU A 70 13.21 17.57 -5.41
CA GLU A 70 13.39 18.83 -6.13
C GLU A 70 13.96 18.63 -7.54
N ASN A 71 14.71 17.53 -7.74
CA ASN A 71 15.32 17.18 -9.01
C ASN A 71 15.46 15.65 -9.17
N ALA A 72 15.74 15.20 -10.39
CA ALA A 72 15.77 13.78 -10.71
C ALA A 72 16.87 12.98 -9.99
N ILE A 73 18.04 13.59 -9.76
CA ILE A 73 19.18 12.85 -9.18
C ILE A 73 18.97 12.50 -7.70
N GLU A 74 18.14 13.26 -6.97
CA GLU A 74 17.71 12.96 -5.59
C GLU A 74 16.95 11.64 -5.45
N ILE A 75 16.35 11.16 -6.54
CA ILE A 75 15.61 9.90 -6.55
C ILE A 75 16.56 8.71 -6.67
N VAL A 76 17.75 8.90 -7.23
CA VAL A 76 18.71 7.83 -7.49
C VAL A 76 19.60 7.61 -6.28
N HIS A 77 19.88 6.33 -5.99
CA HIS A 77 20.67 5.94 -4.84
C HIS A 77 22.03 6.63 -4.80
N GLN A 78 22.35 7.20 -3.63
CA GLN A 78 23.58 7.98 -3.39
C GLN A 78 23.79 9.15 -4.38
N LEU A 79 22.75 9.62 -5.06
CA LEU A 79 22.85 10.63 -6.11
C LEU A 79 23.77 10.19 -7.27
N ARG A 80 23.86 8.87 -7.52
CA ARG A 80 24.83 8.27 -8.46
C ARG A 80 24.14 7.36 -9.47
N GLY A 81 24.40 7.66 -10.74
CA GLY A 81 23.78 6.97 -11.87
C GLY A 81 22.67 7.79 -12.49
N ASP A 82 21.97 7.20 -13.44
CA ASP A 82 21.01 7.85 -14.30
C ASP A 82 19.72 7.02 -14.44
N TYR A 83 19.50 6.05 -13.56
CA TYR A 83 18.26 5.27 -13.56
C TYR A 83 17.95 4.69 -12.17
N PHE A 84 16.69 4.31 -12.00
CA PHE A 84 16.21 3.47 -10.90
C PHE A 84 15.12 2.52 -11.42
N MET A 85 14.80 1.50 -10.65
CA MET A 85 13.75 0.54 -10.97
C MET A 85 12.84 0.31 -9.78
N LEU A 86 11.56 0.08 -10.06
CA LEU A 86 10.53 -0.27 -9.08
C LEU A 86 9.76 -1.47 -9.62
N ALA A 87 9.46 -2.45 -8.76
CA ALA A 87 8.54 -3.52 -9.09
C ALA A 87 7.61 -3.82 -7.91
N VAL A 88 6.39 -4.24 -8.24
CA VAL A 88 5.39 -4.65 -7.26
C VAL A 88 4.71 -5.91 -7.74
N GLU A 89 4.51 -6.87 -6.83
CA GLU A 89 3.70 -8.05 -7.06
C GLU A 89 2.39 -7.94 -6.29
N ILE A 90 1.30 -8.29 -6.96
CA ILE A 90 -0.06 -8.14 -6.45
C ILE A 90 -0.78 -9.47 -6.64
N LYS A 91 -1.41 -9.96 -5.56
CA LYS A 91 -2.30 -11.11 -5.63
C LYS A 91 -3.62 -10.73 -6.29
N LEU A 92 -3.99 -11.44 -7.35
CA LEU A 92 -5.27 -11.28 -8.03
C LEU A 92 -6.39 -11.95 -7.21
N PRO A 93 -7.59 -11.33 -7.12
CA PRO A 93 -8.76 -11.96 -6.51
C PRO A 93 -9.22 -13.19 -7.30
N GLU A 94 -9.81 -14.17 -6.63
CA GLU A 94 -10.33 -15.38 -7.29
C GLU A 94 -11.33 -15.04 -8.41
N SER A 95 -12.15 -13.99 -8.24
CA SER A 95 -13.10 -13.55 -9.27
C SER A 95 -12.42 -13.13 -10.58
N ILE A 96 -11.25 -12.49 -10.51
CA ILE A 96 -10.46 -12.07 -11.68
C ILE A 96 -9.76 -13.28 -12.28
N VAL A 97 -9.22 -14.18 -11.45
CA VAL A 97 -8.64 -15.43 -11.92
C VAL A 97 -9.68 -16.27 -12.65
N ASP A 98 -10.91 -16.34 -12.15
CA ASP A 98 -12.02 -17.05 -12.81
C ASP A 98 -12.46 -16.36 -14.11
N GLU A 99 -12.41 -15.03 -14.17
CA GLU A 99 -12.71 -14.28 -15.39
C GLU A 99 -11.70 -14.56 -16.52
N LEU A 100 -10.40 -14.59 -16.19
CA LEU A 100 -9.34 -15.02 -17.11
C LEU A 100 -9.58 -16.43 -17.68
N MET A 101 -10.34 -17.25 -16.93
CA MET A 101 -10.61 -18.66 -17.25
C MET A 101 -11.92 -18.89 -18.04
N ARG A 102 -12.69 -17.85 -18.41
CA ARG A 102 -14.00 -18.02 -19.06
C ARG A 102 -13.96 -18.49 -20.52
N ASP A 103 -13.06 -17.97 -21.35
CA ASP A 103 -12.90 -18.39 -22.75
C ASP A 103 -11.42 -18.59 -23.17
N PRO A 104 -10.65 -19.45 -22.49
CA PRO A 104 -9.26 -19.66 -22.83
C PRO A 104 -9.11 -20.49 -24.12
N SER A 105 -8.03 -20.22 -24.86
CA SER A 105 -7.69 -21.05 -26.04
C SER A 105 -7.48 -22.52 -25.65
N PRO A 106 -7.66 -23.49 -26.57
CA PRO A 106 -7.46 -24.92 -26.27
C PRO A 106 -6.11 -25.26 -25.61
N THR A 107 -5.05 -24.55 -25.98
CA THR A 107 -3.71 -24.72 -25.39
C THR A 107 -3.67 -24.24 -23.93
N TRP A 108 -4.37 -23.16 -23.63
CA TRP A 108 -4.43 -22.56 -22.29
C TRP A 108 -5.41 -23.31 -21.38
N LEU A 109 -6.55 -23.78 -21.90
CA LEU A 109 -7.48 -24.67 -21.21
C LEU A 109 -6.74 -25.85 -20.55
N LYS A 110 -5.93 -26.57 -21.34
CA LYS A 110 -5.16 -27.71 -20.85
C LYS A 110 -4.13 -27.35 -19.78
N LYS A 111 -3.49 -26.18 -19.88
CA LYS A 111 -2.51 -25.72 -18.88
C LYS A 111 -3.17 -25.37 -17.55
N PHE A 112 -4.42 -24.88 -17.57
CA PHE A 112 -5.10 -24.34 -16.39
C PHE A 112 -6.20 -25.24 -15.81
N GLU A 113 -6.37 -26.44 -16.36
CA GLU A 113 -7.07 -27.55 -15.69
C GLU A 113 -6.53 -27.75 -14.26
N ILE A 114 -5.22 -27.59 -14.09
CA ILE A 114 -4.54 -27.60 -12.79
C ILE A 114 -4.68 -26.19 -12.17
N LYS A 115 -5.43 -26.07 -11.07
CA LYS A 115 -5.75 -24.78 -10.41
C LYS A 115 -4.47 -24.02 -10.03
N GLU A 116 -3.44 -24.75 -9.60
CA GLU A 116 -2.15 -24.20 -9.17
C GLU A 116 -1.38 -23.53 -10.31
N LEU A 117 -1.69 -23.83 -11.58
CA LEU A 117 -1.04 -23.22 -12.73
C LEU A 117 -1.73 -21.94 -13.22
N ARG A 118 -2.89 -21.59 -12.67
CA ARG A 118 -3.63 -20.38 -13.05
C ARG A 118 -2.89 -19.14 -12.54
N PRO A 119 -2.74 -18.08 -13.35
CA PRO A 119 -2.00 -16.91 -12.91
C PRO A 119 -2.83 -16.13 -11.90
N ASP A 120 -2.37 -16.19 -10.65
CA ASP A 120 -2.98 -15.53 -9.51
C ASP A 120 -2.11 -14.38 -8.99
N THR A 121 -1.02 -14.08 -9.70
CA THR A 121 -0.06 -13.03 -9.36
C THR A 121 0.19 -12.17 -10.58
N ALA A 122 0.07 -10.85 -10.39
CA ALA A 122 0.47 -9.84 -11.34
C ALA A 122 1.73 -9.15 -10.84
N ARG A 123 2.74 -9.02 -11.70
CA ARG A 123 3.96 -8.25 -11.43
C ARG A 123 4.04 -7.08 -12.39
N TYR A 124 4.06 -5.88 -11.82
CA TYR A 124 4.23 -4.64 -12.55
C TYR A 124 5.62 -4.07 -12.29
N GLU A 125 6.33 -3.73 -13.35
CA GLU A 125 7.74 -3.34 -13.33
C GLU A 125 7.97 -2.05 -14.10
N LEU A 126 8.82 -1.19 -13.55
CA LEU A 126 9.22 0.08 -14.15
C LEU A 126 10.74 0.26 -14.03
N SER A 127 11.38 0.64 -15.14
CA SER A 127 12.68 1.32 -15.12
C SER A 127 12.50 2.74 -15.62
N ILE A 128 12.98 3.69 -14.83
CA ILE A 128 12.94 5.12 -15.14
C ILE A 128 14.38 5.62 -15.21
N ARG A 129 14.72 6.28 -16.31
CA ARG A 129 16.02 6.92 -16.52
C ARG A 129 15.94 8.43 -16.41
N ILE A 130 17.09 9.06 -16.17
CA ILE A 130 17.27 10.50 -16.15
C ILE A 130 17.92 10.92 -17.47
N LYS A 131 17.28 11.86 -18.17
CA LYS A 131 17.84 12.47 -19.38
C LYS A 131 17.54 13.96 -19.39
N GLY A 132 18.58 14.78 -19.49
CA GLY A 132 18.43 16.23 -19.48
C GLY A 132 17.76 16.80 -18.22
N GLY A 133 17.84 16.08 -17.09
CA GLY A 133 17.21 16.46 -15.82
C GLY A 133 15.75 16.01 -15.66
N SER A 134 15.13 15.45 -16.70
CA SER A 134 13.79 14.85 -16.63
C SER A 134 13.84 13.34 -16.53
N LEU A 135 12.75 12.76 -16.03
CA LEU A 135 12.50 11.33 -15.96
C LEU A 135 11.82 10.83 -17.22
N GLU A 136 12.32 9.72 -17.76
CA GLU A 136 11.79 9.00 -18.92
C GLU A 136 11.65 7.51 -18.58
N VAL A 137 10.54 6.89 -18.97
CA VAL A 137 10.31 5.44 -18.88
C VAL A 137 11.21 4.74 -19.89
N SER A 138 12.13 3.91 -19.41
CA SER A 138 12.98 3.07 -20.27
C SER A 138 12.47 1.65 -20.39
N GLU A 139 11.89 1.09 -19.33
CA GLU A 139 11.26 -0.24 -19.34
C GLU A 139 9.94 -0.19 -18.58
N GLU A 140 8.91 -0.85 -19.09
CA GLU A 140 7.62 -1.00 -18.42
C GLU A 140 6.96 -2.31 -18.81
N HIS A 141 6.73 -3.18 -17.83
CA HIS A 141 6.25 -4.54 -18.05
C HIS A 141 5.16 -4.91 -17.05
N LEU A 142 4.08 -5.53 -17.54
CA LEU A 142 3.07 -6.17 -16.70
C LEU A 142 2.99 -7.64 -17.08
N THR A 143 3.31 -8.52 -16.12
CA THR A 143 3.33 -9.97 -16.33
C THR A 143 2.44 -10.68 -15.34
N LEU A 144 1.65 -11.65 -15.80
CA LEU A 144 0.81 -12.52 -15.00
C LEU A 144 1.41 -13.92 -14.94
N PHE A 145 1.48 -14.53 -13.75
CA PHE A 145 2.01 -15.88 -13.54
C PHE A 145 1.43 -16.52 -12.27
N PRO A 146 1.49 -17.86 -12.14
CA PRO A 146 1.09 -18.53 -10.91
C PRO A 146 2.18 -18.41 -9.82
N ASP A 147 1.75 -18.21 -8.58
CA ASP A 147 2.66 -18.21 -7.42
C ASP A 147 3.06 -19.63 -6.99
N ASN A 148 3.91 -20.28 -7.79
CA ASN A 148 4.38 -21.65 -7.56
C ASN A 148 5.79 -21.86 -8.13
N SER A 149 6.14 -23.11 -8.48
CA SER A 149 7.43 -23.48 -9.07
C SER A 149 7.76 -22.83 -10.43
N TYR A 150 6.83 -22.15 -11.08
CA TYR A 150 7.05 -21.35 -12.29
C TYR A 150 7.39 -19.88 -12.01
N ARG A 151 7.44 -19.47 -10.74
CA ARG A 151 7.90 -18.13 -10.35
C ARG A 151 9.41 -18.02 -10.57
N VAL A 152 9.87 -16.88 -11.07
CA VAL A 152 11.30 -16.59 -11.29
C VAL A 152 11.92 -16.04 -10.00
N ASP A 153 13.22 -16.25 -9.84
CA ASP A 153 14.00 -15.69 -8.74
C ASP A 153 13.96 -14.15 -8.75
N HIS A 154 13.76 -13.59 -7.57
CA HIS A 154 13.70 -12.14 -7.34
C HIS A 154 15.08 -11.55 -7.08
N GLY A 155 15.14 -10.22 -6.91
CA GLY A 155 16.35 -9.54 -6.46
C GLY A 155 17.43 -9.32 -7.52
N SER A 156 17.17 -9.73 -8.78
CA SER A 156 18.11 -9.63 -9.91
C SER A 156 17.78 -8.53 -10.92
N GLY A 157 16.84 -7.63 -10.58
CA GLY A 157 16.37 -6.57 -11.46
C GLY A 157 15.01 -6.89 -12.11
N LEU A 158 14.79 -6.36 -13.31
CA LEU A 158 13.54 -6.57 -14.03
C LEU A 158 13.47 -7.99 -14.60
N ILE A 159 12.35 -8.67 -14.39
CA ILE A 159 12.12 -10.00 -14.97
C ILE A 159 11.42 -9.90 -16.32
N GLY A 160 10.60 -8.87 -16.52
CA GLY A 160 9.79 -8.63 -17.70
C GLY A 160 10.64 -8.39 -18.95
N VAL A 161 11.89 -7.96 -18.84
CA VAL A 161 12.79 -7.81 -20.00
C VAL A 161 13.20 -9.15 -20.63
N ASN A 162 13.06 -10.25 -19.89
CA ASN A 162 13.49 -11.57 -20.37
C ASN A 162 12.42 -12.23 -21.25
N GLU A 163 12.87 -13.11 -22.14
CA GLU A 163 11.99 -14.03 -22.87
C GLU A 163 11.87 -15.35 -22.09
N TYR A 164 10.63 -15.77 -21.84
CA TYR A 164 10.33 -17.02 -21.15
C TYR A 164 9.78 -18.08 -22.10
N PRO A 165 10.00 -19.38 -21.82
CA PRO A 165 9.49 -20.45 -22.66
C PRO A 165 7.97 -20.35 -22.82
N SER A 166 7.45 -20.39 -24.05
CA SER A 166 6.01 -20.35 -24.35
C SER A 166 5.18 -21.46 -23.68
N LYS A 167 5.84 -22.53 -23.20
CA LYS A 167 5.22 -23.60 -22.41
C LYS A 167 4.88 -23.19 -20.98
N TRP A 168 5.53 -22.16 -20.43
CA TRP A 168 5.24 -21.68 -19.07
C TRP A 168 3.83 -21.07 -19.00
N PRO A 169 3.20 -21.08 -17.81
CA PRO A 169 1.88 -20.50 -17.60
C PRO A 169 1.95 -18.97 -17.39
N TRP A 170 2.70 -18.26 -18.24
CA TRP A 170 3.00 -16.84 -18.10
C TRP A 170 2.34 -16.01 -19.20
N PHE A 171 1.93 -14.79 -18.86
CA PHE A 171 1.39 -13.82 -19.81
C PHE A 171 2.05 -12.48 -19.61
N LYS A 172 2.72 -11.97 -20.66
CA LYS A 172 3.12 -10.58 -20.69
C LYS A 172 2.00 -9.77 -21.32
N VAL A 173 1.35 -8.93 -20.53
CA VAL A 173 0.20 -8.10 -20.95
C VAL A 173 0.67 -6.76 -21.49
N ILE A 174 1.65 -6.14 -20.81
CA ILE A 174 2.28 -4.90 -21.24
C ILE A 174 3.77 -5.19 -21.43
N SER A 175 4.32 -4.78 -22.58
CA SER A 175 5.75 -4.78 -22.85
C SER A 175 6.13 -3.45 -23.47
N ARG A 176 7.10 -2.76 -22.87
CA ARG A 176 7.70 -1.56 -23.43
C ARG A 176 9.17 -1.53 -23.06
N SER A 177 10.01 -1.47 -24.10
CA SER A 177 11.46 -1.28 -23.98
C SER A 177 11.86 0.05 -24.61
N TRP A 178 13.05 0.53 -24.28
CA TRP A 178 13.50 1.84 -24.76
C TRP A 178 13.60 1.89 -26.30
N GLY A 179 12.96 2.91 -26.89
CA GLY A 179 12.97 3.14 -28.33
C GLY A 179 11.96 2.31 -29.12
N GLU A 180 11.20 1.44 -28.44
CA GLU A 180 10.16 0.61 -29.03
C GLU A 180 8.77 1.19 -28.76
N LYS A 181 7.79 0.78 -29.57
CA LYS A 181 6.38 1.04 -29.27
C LYS A 181 5.95 0.17 -28.09
N VAL A 182 5.00 0.65 -27.29
CA VAL A 182 4.35 -0.20 -26.30
C VAL A 182 3.55 -1.27 -27.02
N GLN A 183 3.64 -2.50 -26.52
CA GLN A 183 2.83 -3.64 -26.93
C GLN A 183 1.83 -3.99 -25.82
N TYR A 184 0.54 -4.00 -26.17
CA TYR A 184 -0.51 -4.56 -25.34
C TYR A 184 -0.95 -5.90 -25.93
N CYS A 185 -0.75 -6.96 -25.15
CA CYS A 185 -1.15 -8.31 -25.49
C CYS A 185 -2.45 -8.63 -24.77
N GLN A 186 -3.48 -9.00 -25.53
CA GLN A 186 -4.78 -9.39 -24.98
C GLN A 186 -4.65 -10.58 -24.02
N GLU A 187 -5.39 -10.52 -22.94
CA GLU A 187 -5.48 -11.56 -21.93
C GLU A 187 -6.40 -12.68 -22.46
N PHE A 188 -5.87 -13.91 -22.53
CA PHE A 188 -6.61 -15.17 -22.65
C PHE A 188 -7.54 -15.43 -23.87
N GLN A 189 -7.77 -14.47 -24.77
CA GLN A 189 -8.70 -14.66 -25.91
C GLN A 189 -8.17 -15.55 -27.05
N THR A 190 -9.13 -16.20 -27.73
CA THR A 190 -8.93 -17.28 -28.71
C THR A 190 -8.85 -16.78 -30.17
N LYS A 191 -8.03 -17.48 -30.97
CA LYS A 191 -7.94 -17.51 -32.47
C LYS A 191 -6.70 -16.84 -33.10
N LYS A 192 -6.22 -15.70 -32.60
CA LYS A 192 -4.91 -15.07 -32.92
C LYS A 192 -4.69 -13.91 -31.94
N SER A 193 -3.60 -13.92 -31.18
CA SER A 193 -3.27 -12.81 -30.28
C SER A 193 -2.99 -11.57 -31.13
N THR A 194 -3.88 -10.59 -31.09
CA THR A 194 -3.64 -9.31 -31.73
C THR A 194 -2.86 -8.46 -30.74
N ILE A 195 -1.61 -8.16 -31.08
CA ILE A 195 -0.81 -7.22 -30.31
C ILE A 195 -1.21 -5.82 -30.78
N LEU A 196 -1.68 -4.99 -29.85
CA LEU A 196 -1.91 -3.58 -30.12
C LEU A 196 -0.62 -2.81 -29.85
N GLU A 197 -0.15 -2.06 -30.84
CA GLU A 197 1.04 -1.22 -30.71
C GLU A 197 0.68 0.26 -30.71
N PHE A 198 1.14 1.00 -29.70
CA PHE A 198 0.93 2.44 -29.61
C PHE A 198 2.26 3.19 -29.46
N GLY A 199 2.31 4.41 -29.98
CA GLY A 199 3.37 5.36 -29.65
C GLY A 199 2.95 6.12 -28.40
N LEU A 200 3.71 5.96 -27.32
CA LEU A 200 3.58 6.77 -26.11
C LEU A 200 4.77 7.70 -26.00
N ARG A 201 4.58 8.85 -25.35
CA ARG A 201 5.71 9.72 -24.99
C ARG A 201 6.54 9.02 -23.92
N ASP A 202 7.84 9.31 -23.88
CA ASP A 202 8.78 8.72 -22.93
C ASP A 202 8.42 9.04 -21.47
N ASN A 203 7.62 10.07 -21.21
CA ASN A 203 7.17 10.47 -19.87
C ASN A 203 5.76 9.96 -19.49
N GLN A 204 5.15 9.10 -20.31
CA GLN A 204 3.82 8.52 -20.04
C GLN A 204 3.95 7.05 -19.64
N LEU A 205 3.10 6.55 -18.74
CA LEU A 205 3.01 5.11 -18.45
C LEU A 205 2.06 4.41 -19.42
N ALA A 206 2.45 3.23 -19.89
CA ALA A 206 1.62 2.31 -20.63
C ALA A 206 0.47 1.74 -19.79
N LEU A 207 0.72 1.41 -18.52
CA LEU A 207 -0.37 0.94 -17.65
C LEU A 207 -1.44 2.02 -17.46
N ALA A 208 -1.07 3.30 -17.42
CA ALA A 208 -2.04 4.41 -17.37
C ALA A 208 -2.81 4.60 -18.69
N ALA A 209 -2.20 4.24 -19.81
CA ALA A 209 -2.78 4.34 -21.16
C ALA A 209 -3.41 3.02 -21.66
N LEU A 210 -3.63 2.06 -20.75
CA LEU A 210 -4.21 0.75 -21.07
C LEU A 210 -5.61 0.92 -21.70
N PRO A 211 -5.94 0.21 -22.80
CA PRO A 211 -7.28 0.24 -23.37
C PRO A 211 -8.32 -0.24 -22.35
N ALA A 212 -9.40 0.52 -22.17
CA ALA A 212 -10.49 0.24 -21.24
C ALA A 212 -11.46 -0.84 -21.77
N ASP A 213 -10.92 -1.99 -22.16
CA ASP A 213 -11.67 -3.15 -22.63
C ASP A 213 -11.52 -4.29 -21.61
N HIS A 214 -12.55 -4.46 -20.77
CA HIS A 214 -12.58 -5.47 -19.71
C HIS A 214 -12.69 -6.90 -20.24
N ASP A 215 -13.10 -7.10 -21.50
CA ASP A 215 -13.11 -8.43 -22.11
C ASP A 215 -11.70 -8.82 -22.59
N LEU A 216 -10.85 -7.84 -22.89
CA LEU A 216 -9.48 -8.04 -23.37
C LEU A 216 -8.40 -7.94 -22.27
N TYR A 217 -8.63 -7.13 -21.25
CA TYR A 217 -7.65 -6.81 -20.20
C TYR A 217 -8.22 -6.86 -18.76
N PRO A 218 -9.04 -7.87 -18.39
CA PRO A 218 -9.68 -7.92 -17.06
C PRO A 218 -8.70 -7.83 -15.89
N ALA A 219 -7.56 -8.55 -15.93
CA ALA A 219 -6.58 -8.53 -14.85
C ALA A 219 -5.74 -7.25 -14.86
N ALA A 220 -5.26 -6.78 -16.01
CA ALA A 220 -4.49 -5.55 -16.08
C ALA A 220 -5.30 -4.30 -15.70
N LEU A 221 -6.57 -4.20 -16.10
CA LEU A 221 -7.46 -3.12 -15.65
C LEU A 221 -7.76 -3.23 -14.15
N TRP A 222 -7.92 -4.44 -13.62
CA TRP A 222 -8.04 -4.64 -12.18
C TRP A 222 -6.78 -4.18 -11.42
N VAL A 223 -5.58 -4.55 -11.89
CA VAL A 223 -4.29 -4.11 -11.32
C VAL A 223 -4.14 -2.59 -11.39
N GLN A 224 -4.49 -1.98 -12.52
CA GLN A 224 -4.49 -0.54 -12.69
C GLN A 224 -5.39 0.13 -11.63
N GLY A 225 -6.63 -0.34 -11.47
CA GLY A 225 -7.56 0.15 -10.46
C GLY A 225 -7.04 -0.05 -9.02
N PHE A 226 -6.46 -1.21 -8.73
CA PHE A 226 -5.85 -1.53 -7.44
C PHE A 226 -4.70 -0.57 -7.10
N LEU A 227 -3.81 -0.26 -8.04
CA LEU A 227 -2.71 0.67 -7.82
C LEU A 227 -3.17 2.13 -7.76
N LEU A 228 -4.21 2.50 -8.51
CA LEU A 228 -4.77 3.86 -8.51
C LEU A 228 -5.47 4.21 -7.19
N GLN A 229 -6.28 3.29 -6.65
CA GLN A 229 -7.20 3.59 -5.54
C GLN A 229 -6.95 2.74 -4.29
N GLY A 230 -6.12 1.70 -4.39
CA GLY A 230 -5.96 0.73 -3.31
C GLY A 230 -5.11 1.21 -2.15
N ALA A 231 -4.18 2.16 -2.37
CA ALA A 231 -3.20 2.55 -1.36
C ALA A 231 -3.44 3.96 -0.80
N HIS A 232 -3.49 4.06 0.53
CA HIS A 232 -3.58 5.32 1.27
C HIS A 232 -2.43 5.45 2.28
N CYS A 233 -1.67 6.55 2.20
CA CYS A 233 -0.89 7.03 3.33
C CYS A 233 -1.86 7.71 4.29
N TYR A 234 -2.18 7.05 5.40
CA TYR A 234 -3.15 7.54 6.36
C TYR A 234 -2.42 8.29 7.47
N GLU A 235 -2.66 9.59 7.55
CA GLU A 235 -2.02 10.52 8.48
C GLU A 235 -3.10 11.43 9.10
N PRO A 236 -3.90 10.91 10.05
CA PRO A 236 -5.00 11.65 10.66
C PRO A 236 -4.57 13.02 11.19
N GLN A 237 -5.12 14.10 10.63
CA GLN A 237 -4.79 15.47 11.03
C GLN A 237 -5.90 16.00 11.94
N TRP A 238 -5.62 16.12 13.24
CA TRP A 238 -6.62 16.60 14.21
C TRP A 238 -7.25 17.95 13.83
N SER A 239 -6.51 18.84 13.17
CA SER A 239 -7.07 20.11 12.69
C SER A 239 -8.16 19.93 11.63
N ALA A 240 -8.00 18.94 10.74
CA ALA A 240 -8.99 18.60 9.73
C ALA A 240 -10.18 17.85 10.35
N MET A 241 -9.91 16.90 11.27
CA MET A 241 -10.94 16.07 11.91
C MET A 241 -11.82 16.83 12.91
N ARG A 242 -11.40 18.02 13.35
CA ARG A 242 -12.22 18.94 14.16
C ARG A 242 -13.29 19.67 13.36
N LEU A 243 -13.16 19.70 12.04
CA LEU A 243 -14.13 20.32 11.14
C LEU A 243 -15.23 19.31 10.78
N ALA A 244 -16.41 19.82 10.47
CA ALA A 244 -17.46 18.98 9.93
C ALA A 244 -17.08 18.56 8.49
N ALA A 245 -17.33 17.30 8.16
CA ALA A 245 -17.08 16.71 6.86
C ALA A 245 -18.15 17.13 5.84
N SER A 246 -17.72 17.50 4.64
CA SER A 246 -18.62 17.86 3.54
C SER A 246 -19.46 16.66 3.12
N PRO A 247 -20.74 16.82 2.72
CA PRO A 247 -21.54 15.72 2.17
C PRO A 247 -20.96 15.11 0.89
N ARG A 248 -20.01 15.79 0.22
CA ARG A 248 -19.28 15.25 -0.92
C ARG A 248 -18.29 14.15 -0.54
N ASP A 249 -17.84 14.14 0.71
CA ASP A 249 -16.85 13.19 1.21
C ASP A 249 -17.51 11.94 1.83
N LYS A 250 -18.83 11.75 1.65
CA LYS A 250 -19.62 10.71 2.30
C LYS A 250 -19.11 9.29 2.01
N GLU A 251 -18.67 9.05 0.79
CA GLU A 251 -18.18 7.73 0.33
C GLU A 251 -16.65 7.68 0.26
N CYS A 252 -15.96 8.74 0.69
CA CYS A 252 -14.51 8.85 0.55
C CYS A 252 -13.79 8.42 1.83
N PHE A 253 -12.70 7.66 1.68
CA PHE A 253 -11.69 7.50 2.72
C PHE A 253 -10.60 8.54 2.52
N LYS A 254 -10.53 9.54 3.40
CA LYS A 254 -9.53 10.61 3.29
C LYS A 254 -8.33 10.34 4.17
N SER A 255 -7.14 10.49 3.58
CA SER A 255 -5.84 10.31 4.25
C SER A 255 -5.65 11.18 5.49
N ASP A 256 -6.27 12.36 5.56
CA ASP A 256 -6.19 13.27 6.69
C ASP A 256 -7.22 12.96 7.81
N GLY A 257 -8.02 11.91 7.64
CA GLY A 257 -9.06 11.47 8.57
C GLY A 257 -10.30 12.37 8.59
N SER A 258 -10.40 13.41 7.75
CA SER A 258 -11.52 14.35 7.80
C SER A 258 -12.87 13.72 7.40
N SER A 259 -12.87 12.52 6.83
CA SER A 259 -14.07 11.74 6.48
C SER A 259 -14.62 10.90 7.65
N LEU A 260 -13.94 10.87 8.81
CA LEU A 260 -14.33 10.07 9.98
C LEU A 260 -15.80 10.24 10.42
N PRO A 261 -16.38 11.45 10.46
CA PRO A 261 -17.79 11.60 10.78
C PRO A 261 -18.74 10.81 9.87
N TRP A 262 -18.43 10.72 8.57
CA TRP A 262 -19.26 9.95 7.62
C TRP A 262 -19.09 8.46 7.79
N GLN A 263 -17.89 8.00 8.11
CA GLN A 263 -17.60 6.60 8.36
C GLN A 263 -18.36 6.09 9.59
N VAL A 264 -18.37 6.87 10.67
CA VAL A 264 -19.17 6.56 11.86
C VAL A 264 -20.67 6.61 11.55
N TYR A 265 -21.12 7.63 10.80
CA TYR A 265 -22.52 7.74 10.41
C TYR A 265 -22.98 6.53 9.57
N ASP A 266 -22.16 6.08 8.62
CA ASP A 266 -22.46 4.92 7.77
C ASP A 266 -22.51 3.63 8.59
N LEU A 267 -21.58 3.45 9.52
CA LEU A 267 -21.56 2.32 10.46
C LEU A 267 -22.83 2.30 11.31
N GLN A 268 -23.25 3.45 11.86
CA GLN A 268 -24.49 3.57 12.64
C GLN A 268 -25.75 3.13 11.86
N GLU A 269 -25.83 3.44 10.56
CA GLU A 269 -27.02 3.16 9.76
C GLU A 269 -27.04 1.73 9.23
N LYS A 270 -25.87 1.17 8.90
CA LYS A 270 -25.78 -0.09 8.16
C LYS A 270 -25.29 -1.27 8.98
N ASP A 271 -24.51 -1.03 10.03
CA ASP A 271 -23.93 -2.08 10.88
C ASP A 271 -23.84 -1.64 12.36
N PRO A 272 -24.98 -1.62 13.08
CA PRO A 272 -25.01 -1.25 14.50
C PRO A 272 -24.23 -2.21 15.40
N GLU A 273 -24.05 -3.46 15.00
CA GLU A 273 -23.26 -4.46 15.74
C GLU A 273 -21.78 -4.11 15.66
N GLY A 274 -21.26 -3.85 14.45
CA GLY A 274 -19.90 -3.35 14.26
C GLY A 274 -19.62 -2.01 14.96
N LEU A 275 -20.63 -1.14 15.08
CA LEU A 275 -20.51 0.09 15.89
C LEU A 275 -20.31 -0.22 17.39
N GLU A 276 -21.03 -1.20 17.94
CA GLU A 276 -20.92 -1.61 19.34
C GLU A 276 -19.55 -2.26 19.60
N GLU A 277 -19.13 -3.18 18.74
CA GLU A 277 -17.79 -3.79 18.80
C GLU A 277 -16.67 -2.73 18.72
N TRP A 278 -16.78 -1.78 17.79
CA TRP A 278 -15.83 -0.68 17.68
C TRP A 278 -15.79 0.17 18.96
N LEU A 279 -16.95 0.45 19.55
CA LEU A 279 -17.04 1.20 20.81
C LEU A 279 -16.34 0.45 21.95
N GLU A 280 -16.48 -0.87 22.04
CA GLU A 280 -15.80 -1.68 23.05
C GLU A 280 -14.27 -1.56 22.94
N ILE A 281 -13.73 -1.62 21.71
CA ILE A 281 -12.29 -1.41 21.46
C ILE A 281 -11.87 0.01 21.85
N VAL A 282 -12.66 1.03 21.47
CA VAL A 282 -12.37 2.41 21.87
C VAL A 282 -12.37 2.56 23.39
N GLN A 283 -13.27 1.89 24.10
CA GLN A 283 -13.35 1.93 25.56
C GLN A 283 -12.14 1.27 26.24
N MET A 284 -11.47 0.31 25.61
CA MET A 284 -10.18 -0.22 26.11
C MET A 284 -9.11 0.89 26.18
N ALA A 285 -9.09 1.79 25.20
CA ALA A 285 -8.18 2.94 25.16
C ALA A 285 -8.69 4.14 25.97
N LEU A 286 -10.00 4.39 25.95
CA LEU A 286 -10.67 5.57 26.48
C LEU A 286 -11.91 5.18 27.31
N PRO A 287 -11.74 4.65 28.54
CA PRO A 287 -12.83 4.04 29.33
C PRO A 287 -13.97 5.00 29.70
N SER A 288 -13.71 6.31 29.66
CA SER A 288 -14.70 7.34 29.98
C SER A 288 -15.70 7.60 28.85
N ILE A 289 -15.50 7.05 27.64
CA ILE A 289 -16.42 7.25 26.51
C ILE A 289 -17.57 6.25 26.63
N SER A 290 -18.81 6.75 26.60
CA SER A 290 -20.02 5.93 26.67
C SER A 290 -20.75 5.80 25.34
N LYS A 291 -20.57 6.76 24.42
CA LYS A 291 -21.20 6.74 23.10
C LYS A 291 -20.40 7.57 22.10
N ILE A 292 -20.39 7.15 20.84
CA ILE A 292 -19.82 7.91 19.72
C ILE A 292 -20.86 7.96 18.60
N GLU A 293 -21.10 9.13 18.03
CA GLU A 293 -22.10 9.32 16.98
C GLU A 293 -21.55 10.25 15.88
N GLY A 294 -21.76 9.89 14.61
CA GLY A 294 -21.76 10.82 13.50
C GLY A 294 -23.10 11.55 13.46
N LYS A 295 -23.09 12.88 13.39
CA LYS A 295 -24.29 13.71 13.34
C LYS A 295 -24.29 14.60 12.11
N LYS A 296 -25.36 14.45 11.33
CA LYS A 296 -25.64 15.31 10.19
C LYS A 296 -26.30 16.61 10.64
N ARG A 297 -25.77 17.74 10.21
CA ARG A 297 -26.38 19.05 10.39
C ARG A 297 -27.58 19.22 9.47
N SER A 298 -28.64 19.85 9.96
CA SER A 298 -29.90 19.99 9.24
C SER A 298 -29.88 21.06 8.14
N ASP A 299 -29.01 22.06 8.26
CA ASP A 299 -28.93 23.23 7.38
C ASP A 299 -28.06 22.99 6.14
N ASP A 300 -26.86 22.42 6.31
CA ASP A 300 -25.86 22.25 5.25
C ASP A 300 -25.55 20.78 4.91
N SER A 301 -26.15 19.83 5.64
CA SER A 301 -25.89 18.38 5.51
C SER A 301 -24.45 17.95 5.83
N TYR A 302 -23.62 18.80 6.44
CA TYR A 302 -22.29 18.40 6.89
C TYR A 302 -22.40 17.44 8.07
N CYS A 303 -21.43 16.52 8.19
CA CYS A 303 -21.39 15.54 9.27
C CYS A 303 -20.27 15.87 10.27
N TYR A 304 -20.52 15.77 11.57
CA TYR A 304 -19.50 15.92 12.62
C TYR A 304 -19.64 14.82 13.66
N LEU A 305 -18.55 14.46 14.34
CA LEU A 305 -18.61 13.50 15.45
C LEU A 305 -19.10 14.19 16.73
N GLU A 306 -19.87 13.47 17.54
CA GLU A 306 -20.17 13.79 18.92
C GLU A 306 -19.83 12.60 19.80
N VAL A 307 -19.07 12.83 20.86
CA VAL A 307 -18.71 11.83 21.86
C VAL A 307 -19.45 12.14 23.15
N THR A 308 -20.14 11.14 23.71
CA THR A 308 -20.73 11.20 25.04
C THR A 308 -19.79 10.52 26.03
N TYR A 309 -19.51 11.18 27.14
CA TYR A 309 -18.71 10.65 28.25
C TYR A 309 -19.61 10.03 29.32
N SER A 310 -19.05 9.18 30.20
CA SER A 310 -19.78 8.50 31.28
C SER A 310 -20.46 9.46 32.26
N ASN A 311 -19.99 10.70 32.37
CA ASN A 311 -20.61 11.76 33.18
C ASN A 311 -21.77 12.48 32.46
N GLY A 312 -22.16 12.04 31.27
CA GLY A 312 -23.22 12.63 30.46
C GLY A 312 -22.80 13.83 29.60
N MET A 313 -21.55 14.28 29.69
CA MET A 313 -21.04 15.38 28.86
C MET A 313 -20.99 14.95 27.40
N LYS A 314 -21.51 15.80 26.51
CA LYS A 314 -21.48 15.61 25.06
C LYS A 314 -20.52 16.61 24.44
N VAL A 315 -19.51 16.11 23.73
CA VAL A 315 -18.45 16.94 23.14
C VAL A 315 -18.39 16.68 21.64
N PRO A 316 -18.61 17.71 20.80
CA PRO A 316 -18.42 17.58 19.36
C PRO A 316 -16.92 17.46 19.01
N SER A 317 -16.62 16.91 17.83
CA SER A 317 -15.27 16.76 17.27
C SER A 317 -14.38 17.99 17.47
N SER A 318 -14.91 19.19 17.30
CA SER A 318 -14.20 20.47 17.49
C SER A 318 -13.60 20.66 18.90
N GLY A 319 -14.19 20.04 19.93
CA GLY A 319 -13.74 20.07 21.32
C GLY A 319 -12.93 18.85 21.77
N LEU A 320 -12.74 17.84 20.91
CA LEU A 320 -12.02 16.62 21.28
C LEU A 320 -10.49 16.83 21.29
N SER A 321 -9.82 16.08 22.16
CA SER A 321 -8.36 16.05 22.23
C SER A 321 -7.76 15.41 20.97
N HIS A 322 -6.50 15.74 20.66
CA HIS A 322 -5.78 15.11 19.55
C HIS A 322 -5.73 13.58 19.73
N GLY A 323 -5.31 13.09 20.89
CA GLY A 323 -5.22 11.65 21.16
C GLY A 323 -6.56 10.92 21.01
N THR A 324 -7.66 11.53 21.47
CA THR A 324 -9.01 10.96 21.28
C THR A 324 -9.33 10.80 19.80
N LEU A 325 -9.19 11.88 19.04
CA LEU A 325 -9.44 11.91 17.61
C LEU A 325 -8.55 10.91 16.83
N HIS A 326 -7.28 10.79 17.21
CA HIS A 326 -6.33 9.86 16.59
C HIS A 326 -6.71 8.39 16.88
N ILE A 327 -7.06 8.07 18.12
CA ILE A 327 -7.52 6.72 18.49
C ILE A 327 -8.76 6.35 17.67
N LEU A 328 -9.77 7.23 17.61
CA LEU A 328 -10.99 6.97 16.84
C LEU A 328 -10.71 6.74 15.34
N ALA A 329 -9.81 7.54 14.77
CA ALA A 329 -9.42 7.44 13.36
C ALA A 329 -8.72 6.12 13.02
N LEU A 330 -7.87 5.60 13.91
CA LEU A 330 -7.15 4.35 13.68
C LEU A 330 -8.02 3.12 13.97
N THR A 331 -8.82 3.14 15.04
CA THR A 331 -9.56 1.94 15.48
C THR A 331 -10.80 1.65 14.64
N ILE A 332 -11.29 2.61 13.84
CA ILE A 332 -12.47 2.39 12.99
C ILE A 332 -12.17 1.56 11.73
N ILE A 333 -10.90 1.49 11.32
CA ILE A 333 -10.47 0.89 10.04
C ILE A 333 -11.06 -0.52 9.79
N PRO A 334 -11.06 -1.46 10.76
CA PRO A 334 -11.62 -2.81 10.56
C PRO A 334 -13.12 -2.83 10.23
N TYR A 335 -13.84 -1.79 10.65
CA TYR A 335 -15.30 -1.69 10.56
C TYR A 335 -15.77 -0.94 9.31
N LEU A 336 -14.84 -0.49 8.47
CA LEU A 336 -15.20 0.24 7.25
C LEU A 336 -15.70 -0.72 6.16
N GLN A 337 -16.93 -0.50 5.69
CA GLN A 337 -17.52 -1.29 4.60
C GLN A 337 -16.75 -1.17 3.28
N SER A 338 -16.11 -0.02 3.07
CA SER A 338 -15.30 0.27 1.88
C SER A 338 -13.91 0.76 2.33
N ALA A 339 -13.23 -0.09 3.09
CA ALA A 339 -11.86 0.17 3.51
C ALA A 339 -10.92 0.18 2.30
N PRO A 340 -9.88 1.04 2.30
CA PRO A 340 -8.76 0.91 1.38
C PRO A 340 -8.16 -0.50 1.39
N GLN A 341 -7.62 -0.92 0.25
CA GLN A 341 -6.95 -2.22 0.14
C GLN A 341 -5.61 -2.23 0.89
N ILE A 342 -4.95 -1.08 0.99
CA ILE A 342 -3.66 -0.89 1.65
C ILE A 342 -3.68 0.43 2.41
N ILE A 343 -3.31 0.38 3.68
CA ILE A 343 -3.08 1.56 4.52
C ILE A 343 -1.64 1.53 5.00
N THR A 344 -0.93 2.63 4.75
CA THR A 344 0.39 2.87 5.33
C THR A 344 0.28 3.92 6.44
N LEU A 345 0.92 3.65 7.58
CA LEU A 345 0.89 4.46 8.80
C LEU A 345 2.31 4.84 9.18
N GLU A 346 2.58 6.14 9.32
CA GLU A 346 3.86 6.64 9.80
C GLU A 346 3.76 6.96 11.30
N GLU A 347 4.47 6.17 12.12
CA GLU A 347 4.51 6.33 13.58
C GLU A 347 3.11 6.57 14.21
N PRO A 348 2.13 5.66 13.98
CA PRO A 348 0.74 5.85 14.43
C PRO A 348 0.62 6.02 15.95
N GLU A 349 1.63 5.62 16.73
CA GLU A 349 1.71 5.84 18.16
C GLU A 349 1.87 7.33 18.56
N ASN A 350 2.28 8.20 17.64
CA ASN A 350 2.57 9.59 17.95
C ASN A 350 1.31 10.34 18.40
N GLY A 351 1.37 10.89 19.63
CA GLY A 351 0.25 11.59 20.25
C GLY A 351 -0.78 10.68 20.93
N ILE A 352 -0.54 9.36 20.96
CA ILE A 352 -1.34 8.38 21.69
C ILE A 352 -0.64 8.06 23.03
N HIS A 353 -1.43 8.00 24.10
CA HIS A 353 -0.90 7.62 25.40
C HIS A 353 -0.43 6.15 25.36
N PRO A 354 0.72 5.76 25.93
CA PRO A 354 1.25 4.39 25.85
C PRO A 354 0.26 3.31 26.29
N LYS A 355 -0.56 3.54 27.32
CA LYS A 355 -1.62 2.60 27.75
C LYS A 355 -2.74 2.38 26.73
N ALA A 356 -2.88 3.24 25.72
CA ALA A 356 -3.92 3.18 24.71
C ALA A 356 -3.43 2.59 23.38
N ILE A 357 -2.10 2.48 23.17
CA ILE A 357 -1.57 1.97 21.90
C ILE A 357 -1.91 0.50 21.70
N ASP A 358 -1.96 -0.30 22.76
CA ASP A 358 -2.28 -1.72 22.69
C ASP A 358 -3.66 -1.93 22.05
N ALA A 359 -4.68 -1.17 22.48
CA ALA A 359 -6.02 -1.23 21.91
C ALA A 359 -6.06 -0.80 20.44
N VAL A 360 -5.23 0.18 20.05
CA VAL A 360 -5.09 0.60 18.64
C VAL A 360 -4.47 -0.51 17.80
N LEU A 361 -3.39 -1.13 18.27
CA LEU A 361 -2.73 -2.22 17.55
C LEU A 361 -3.63 -3.45 17.45
N GLU A 362 -4.38 -3.78 18.51
CA GLU A 362 -5.40 -4.84 18.46
C GLU A 362 -6.50 -4.51 17.44
N ALA A 363 -6.99 -3.28 17.40
CA ALA A 363 -7.94 -2.88 16.36
C ALA A 363 -7.36 -3.08 14.96
N LEU A 364 -6.15 -2.60 14.70
CA LEU A 364 -5.52 -2.73 13.39
C LEU A 364 -5.35 -4.22 13.00
N LYS A 365 -5.02 -5.12 13.93
CA LYS A 365 -4.96 -6.59 13.69
C LYS A 365 -6.26 -7.19 13.16
N LEU A 366 -7.41 -6.62 13.49
CA LEU A 366 -8.72 -7.09 13.01
C LEU A 366 -9.00 -6.74 11.53
N SER A 367 -8.16 -5.92 10.89
CA SER A 367 -8.34 -5.47 9.50
C SER A 367 -7.99 -6.56 8.48
N SER A 368 -8.88 -7.53 8.30
CA SER A 368 -8.68 -8.67 7.38
C SER A 368 -8.72 -8.29 5.89
N ASN A 369 -9.49 -7.26 5.53
CA ASN A 369 -9.65 -6.81 4.14
C ASN A 369 -8.69 -5.69 3.72
N THR A 370 -7.89 -5.18 4.65
CA THR A 370 -6.96 -4.07 4.43
C THR A 370 -5.56 -4.47 4.85
N GLN A 371 -4.62 -4.40 3.91
CA GLN A 371 -3.21 -4.62 4.20
C GLN A 371 -2.66 -3.41 4.98
N ILE A 372 -2.02 -3.64 6.13
CA ILE A 372 -1.55 -2.55 7.01
C ILE A 372 -0.04 -2.58 7.15
N TRP A 373 0.59 -1.47 6.79
CA TRP A 373 2.03 -1.27 6.94
C TRP A 373 2.26 -0.09 7.88
N LEU A 374 2.91 -0.32 9.01
CA LEU A 374 3.18 0.73 9.98
C LEU A 374 4.67 0.86 10.23
N SER A 375 5.17 2.08 10.27
CA SER A 375 6.52 2.35 10.79
C SER A 375 6.46 2.73 12.25
N THR A 376 7.49 2.37 13.01
CA THR A 376 7.56 2.68 14.43
C THR A 376 9.00 2.87 14.92
N HIS A 377 9.13 3.69 15.95
CA HIS A 377 10.31 3.79 16.81
C HIS A 377 10.00 3.42 18.26
N SER A 378 8.80 2.90 18.51
CA SER A 378 8.27 2.66 19.84
C SER A 378 8.56 1.24 20.31
N PRO A 379 9.31 1.06 21.41
CA PRO A 379 9.42 -0.23 22.07
C PRO A 379 8.06 -0.83 22.44
N VAL A 380 7.06 0.01 22.74
CA VAL A 380 5.72 -0.46 23.13
C VAL A 380 4.99 -1.09 21.93
N VAL A 381 5.14 -0.52 20.74
CA VAL A 381 4.56 -1.11 19.51
C VAL A 381 5.23 -2.46 19.23
N LEU A 382 6.55 -2.51 19.31
CA LEU A 382 7.31 -3.74 19.07
C LEU A 382 7.04 -4.84 20.09
N ALA A 383 6.84 -4.49 21.37
CA ALA A 383 6.45 -5.45 22.40
C ALA A 383 5.10 -6.13 22.12
N ASN A 384 4.22 -5.51 21.34
CA ASN A 384 2.90 -6.02 20.95
C ASN A 384 2.85 -6.60 19.53
N THR A 385 4.00 -6.72 18.87
CA THR A 385 4.14 -7.23 17.49
C THR A 385 4.78 -8.62 17.51
N VAL A 386 4.36 -9.51 16.59
CA VAL A 386 5.02 -10.82 16.43
C VAL A 386 6.23 -10.70 15.50
N LEU A 387 7.24 -11.54 15.70
CA LEU A 387 8.54 -11.42 15.02
C LEU A 387 8.42 -11.49 13.49
N GLU A 388 7.50 -12.30 12.97
CA GLU A 388 7.26 -12.51 11.53
C GLU A 388 6.73 -11.25 10.84
N GLN A 389 6.03 -10.39 11.60
CA GLN A 389 5.49 -9.13 11.09
C GLN A 389 6.53 -8.00 11.10
N ILE A 390 7.61 -8.14 11.89
CA ILE A 390 8.64 -7.09 12.00
C ILE A 390 9.54 -7.10 10.78
N ILE A 391 9.81 -5.90 10.26
CA ILE A 391 10.82 -5.65 9.24
C ILE A 391 11.83 -4.67 9.84
N SER A 392 13.06 -5.15 10.04
CA SER A 392 14.19 -4.35 10.49
C SER A 392 14.78 -3.57 9.32
N MET A 393 14.93 -2.26 9.49
CA MET A 393 15.54 -1.35 8.51
C MET A 393 16.74 -0.65 9.12
N ARG A 394 17.94 -0.97 8.65
CA ARG A 394 19.20 -0.46 9.20
C ARG A 394 20.19 -0.06 8.11
N PHE A 395 21.27 0.59 8.50
CA PHE A 395 22.37 0.88 7.58
C PHE A 395 23.37 -0.28 7.56
N ASN A 396 23.75 -0.73 6.37
CA ASN A 396 24.87 -1.65 6.22
C ASN A 396 26.21 -0.91 6.33
N LYS A 397 27.32 -1.65 6.26
CA LYS A 397 28.69 -1.08 6.35
C LYS A 397 29.01 -0.07 5.25
N ASP A 398 28.32 -0.14 4.12
CA ASP A 398 28.49 0.76 2.98
C ASP A 398 27.55 1.99 3.06
N GLY A 399 26.76 2.09 4.14
CA GLY A 399 25.80 3.18 4.37
C GLY A 399 24.50 3.06 3.58
N ALA A 400 24.26 1.95 2.87
CA ALA A 400 22.98 1.69 2.20
C ALA A 400 21.97 1.08 3.19
N THR A 401 20.68 1.30 2.95
CA THR A 401 19.64 0.65 3.74
C THR A 401 19.61 -0.85 3.44
N GLU A 402 19.72 -1.64 4.50
CA GLU A 402 19.44 -3.07 4.52
C GLU A 402 18.06 -3.29 5.17
N VAL A 403 17.25 -4.15 4.54
CA VAL A 403 15.90 -4.51 4.98
C VAL A 403 15.86 -6.01 5.24
N LEU A 404 15.53 -6.41 6.46
CA LEU A 404 15.49 -7.81 6.89
C LEU A 404 14.16 -8.11 7.58
N LYS A 405 13.55 -9.25 7.25
CA LYS A 405 12.45 -9.76 8.06
C LYS A 405 12.96 -10.13 9.46
N GLY A 406 12.11 -10.00 10.47
CA GLY A 406 12.48 -10.25 11.86
C GLY A 406 13.02 -11.66 12.07
N ASN A 407 12.40 -12.67 11.45
CA ASN A 407 12.84 -14.08 11.50
C ASN A 407 14.14 -14.36 10.69
N GLU A 408 14.54 -13.46 9.80
CA GLU A 408 15.80 -13.51 9.06
C GLU A 408 16.92 -12.73 9.75
N HIS A 409 16.59 -11.93 10.77
CA HIS A 409 17.55 -11.10 11.48
C HIS A 409 18.60 -11.98 12.20
N PRO A 410 19.92 -11.79 11.98
CA PRO A 410 20.96 -12.68 12.50
C PRO A 410 20.94 -12.88 14.02
N ARG A 411 20.53 -11.86 14.77
CA ARG A 411 20.43 -11.91 16.24
C ARG A 411 19.09 -12.44 16.76
N LEU A 412 18.06 -12.53 15.90
CA LEU A 412 16.71 -12.98 16.30
C LEU A 412 16.37 -14.37 15.76
N LYS A 413 17.19 -14.91 14.84
CA LYS A 413 16.99 -16.24 14.26
C LYS A 413 16.92 -17.37 15.29
N GLU A 414 17.63 -17.23 16.40
CA GLU A 414 17.64 -18.19 17.53
C GLU A 414 16.87 -17.67 18.75
N TRP A 415 16.21 -16.52 18.65
CA TRP A 415 15.45 -15.94 19.74
C TRP A 415 14.19 -16.77 20.02
N LYS A 416 13.97 -17.11 21.30
CA LYS A 416 12.88 -18.00 21.75
C LYS A 416 11.80 -17.30 22.56
N GLY A 417 11.73 -15.97 22.53
CA GLY A 417 10.73 -15.21 23.29
C GLY A 417 11.12 -14.89 24.74
N GLU A 418 12.38 -15.10 25.16
CA GLU A 418 12.81 -14.88 26.55
C GLU A 418 12.82 -13.40 26.97
N VAL A 419 13.11 -12.51 26.02
CA VAL A 419 13.10 -11.04 26.20
C VAL A 419 12.15 -10.46 25.16
N ASP A 420 11.26 -9.55 25.56
CA ASP A 420 10.32 -8.93 24.62
C ASP A 420 11.04 -8.12 23.53
N LEU A 421 10.41 -8.03 22.36
CA LEU A 421 10.99 -7.37 21.18
C LEU A 421 11.20 -5.87 21.38
N GLY A 422 10.39 -5.23 22.23
CA GLY A 422 10.55 -3.83 22.61
C GLY A 422 11.85 -3.58 23.37
N SER A 423 12.15 -4.42 24.36
CA SER A 423 13.40 -4.38 25.12
C SER A 423 14.63 -4.64 24.23
N LEU A 424 14.53 -5.58 23.28
CA LEU A 424 15.60 -5.85 22.31
C LEU A 424 15.84 -4.66 21.39
N PHE A 425 14.78 -4.01 20.92
CA PHE A 425 14.88 -2.79 20.13
C PHE A 425 15.54 -1.65 20.91
N ALA A 426 15.09 -1.42 22.16
CA ALA A 426 15.67 -0.39 23.03
C ALA A 426 17.16 -0.64 23.33
N ALA A 427 17.61 -1.89 23.31
CA ALA A 427 19.01 -2.28 23.45
C ALA A 427 19.82 -2.18 22.12
N GLY A 428 19.21 -1.77 21.01
CA GLY A 428 19.86 -1.65 19.70
C GLY A 428 20.11 -2.98 19.00
N VAL A 429 19.35 -4.04 19.32
CA VAL A 429 19.56 -5.37 18.71
C VAL A 429 19.13 -5.40 17.24
N LEU A 430 18.10 -4.60 16.91
CA LEU A 430 17.46 -4.49 15.59
C LEU A 430 18.10 -3.39 14.70
N GLU A 431 19.11 -2.67 15.20
CA GLU A 431 19.79 -1.56 14.52
C GLU A 431 21.16 -1.96 13.95
#